data_AF-A0A1I0BKU1-F1
#
_entry.id   AF-A0A1I0BKU1-F1
#
_cell.length_a   1.000
_cell.length_b   1.000
_cell.length_c   1.000
_cell.angle_alpha   90.00
_cell.angle_beta   90.00
_cell.angle_gamma   90.00
#
_symmetry.space_group_name_H-M   'P 1'
#
loop_
_entity.id
_entity.type
_entity.pdbx_description
1 polymer ?
#
loop_
_entity_poly.entity_id
_entity_poly.type
_entity_poly.pdbx_seq_one_letter_code
_entity_poly.pdbx_strand_id
1 'polypeptide(L)' 'MRKTKIAVENLAELTIRQINNLDFEDEKLFIEKKNKKPLAFSTKISNRSFGRGNPLLARRKITSIESIDKRLDELIKKCQ' A
#
# COMPACT_ATOMS: atom_id res chain seq x y z
N MET A 1 -19.24 -12.33 -15.24
CA MET A 1 -19.34 -11.65 -13.93
C MET A 1 -19.30 -12.60 -12.73
N ARG A 2 -20.10 -13.68 -12.64
CA ARG A 2 -20.08 -14.62 -11.47
C ARG A 2 -18.70 -15.22 -11.17
N LYS A 3 -17.96 -15.65 -12.19
CA LYS A 3 -16.60 -16.22 -12.02
C LYS A 3 -15.62 -15.24 -11.37
N THR A 4 -15.68 -13.96 -11.76
CA THR A 4 -14.84 -12.90 -11.22
C THR A 4 -15.13 -12.64 -9.74
N LYS A 5 -16.41 -12.59 -9.38
CA LYS A 5 -16.85 -12.42 -7.99
C LYS A 5 -16.30 -13.54 -7.09
N ILE A 6 -16.47 -14.79 -7.50
CA ILE A 6 -15.97 -15.95 -6.76
C ILE A 6 -14.44 -15.90 -6.65
N ALA A 7 -13.73 -15.53 -7.72
CA ALA A 7 -12.28 -15.42 -7.68
C ALA A 7 -11.79 -14.35 -6.68
N VAL A 8 -12.49 -13.21 -6.61
CA VAL A 8 -12.17 -12.15 -5.63
C VAL A 8 -12.45 -12.61 -4.22
N GLU A 9 -13.59 -13.25 -3.96
CA GLU A 9 -13.94 -13.75 -2.62
C GLU A 9 -12.96 -14.83 -2.15
N ASN A 10 -12.54 -15.73 -3.04
CA ASN A 10 -11.53 -16.75 -2.74
C ASN A 10 -10.15 -16.14 -2.47
N LEU A 11 -9.74 -15.14 -3.25
CA LEU A 11 -8.45 -14.48 -3.05
C LEU A 11 -8.43 -13.66 -1.76
N ALA A 12 -9.51 -12.93 -1.49
CA ALA A 12 -9.64 -12.08 -0.32
C ALA A 12 -9.90 -12.89 0.94
N GLU A 13 -10.48 -14.09 0.84
CA GLU A 13 -11.04 -14.86 1.97
C GLU A 13 -12.15 -14.09 2.71
N LEU A 14 -12.83 -13.21 1.99
CA LEU A 14 -13.92 -12.37 2.45
C LEU A 14 -15.04 -12.39 1.41
N THR A 15 -16.28 -12.30 1.87
CA THR A 15 -17.41 -12.10 0.96
C THR A 15 -17.39 -10.68 0.38
N ILE A 16 -17.96 -10.48 -0.82
CA ILE A 16 -18.07 -9.12 -1.39
C ILE A 16 -18.82 -8.17 -0.44
N ARG A 17 -19.80 -8.66 0.31
CA ARG A 17 -20.52 -7.82 1.28
C ARG A 17 -19.62 -7.33 2.40
N GLN A 18 -18.73 -8.19 2.90
CA GLN A 18 -17.75 -7.80 3.91
C GLN A 18 -16.75 -6.80 3.33
N ILE A 19 -16.22 -7.07 2.13
CA ILE A 19 -15.29 -6.17 1.43
C ILE A 19 -15.91 -4.78 1.27
N ASN A 20 -17.18 -4.68 0.87
CA ASN A 20 -17.85 -3.40 0.68
C ASN A 20 -18.15 -2.64 1.98
N ASN A 21 -18.17 -3.34 3.12
CA ASN A 21 -18.51 -2.77 4.42
C ASN A 21 -17.28 -2.57 5.32
N LEU A 22 -16.08 -2.91 4.83
CA LEU A 22 -14.83 -2.68 5.53
C LEU A 22 -14.52 -1.19 5.55
N ASP A 23 -14.28 -0.66 6.75
CA ASP A 23 -13.72 0.66 6.87
C ASP A 23 -12.22 0.64 6.51
N PHE A 24 -11.64 1.84 6.35
CA PHE A 24 -10.25 1.97 5.93
C PHE A 24 -9.26 1.37 6.94
N GLU A 25 -9.48 1.53 8.24
CA GLU A 25 -8.55 1.05 9.26
C GLU A 25 -8.63 -0.48 9.41
N ASP A 26 -9.84 -1.03 9.36
CA ASP A 26 -10.08 -2.46 9.34
C ASP A 26 -9.50 -3.10 8.08
N GLU A 27 -9.64 -2.46 6.91
CA GLU A 27 -9.02 -2.92 5.66
C GLU A 27 -7.50 -2.93 5.77
N LYS A 28 -6.92 -1.85 6.28
CA LYS A 28 -5.48 -1.72 6.48
C LYS A 28 -4.97 -2.83 7.40
N LEU A 29 -5.56 -3.00 8.57
CA LEU A 29 -5.19 -4.05 9.53
C LEU A 29 -5.33 -5.45 8.96
N PHE A 30 -6.41 -5.70 8.22
CA PHE A 30 -6.64 -6.97 7.54
C PHE A 30 -5.53 -7.30 6.54
N ILE A 31 -5.18 -6.34 5.67
CA ILE A 31 -4.16 -6.51 4.65
C ILE A 31 -2.78 -6.70 5.28
N GLU A 32 -2.43 -5.92 6.31
CA GLU A 32 -1.15 -6.02 7.02
C GLU A 32 -1.00 -7.39 7.71
N LYS A 33 -2.08 -7.86 8.36
CA LYS A 33 -2.12 -9.18 8.98
C LYS A 33 -1.94 -10.30 7.96
N LYS A 34 -2.63 -10.21 6.82
CA LYS A 34 -2.55 -11.20 5.74
C LYS A 34 -1.18 -11.26 5.09
N ASN A 35 -0.58 -10.10 4.81
CA ASN A 35 0.72 -10.01 4.14
C ASN A 35 1.91 -10.08 5.09
N LYS A 36 1.68 -10.06 6.41
CA LYS A 36 2.69 -9.99 7.48
C LYS A 36 3.71 -8.86 7.26
N LYS A 37 3.27 -7.76 6.65
CA LYS A 37 4.09 -6.62 6.27
C LYS A 37 3.28 -5.34 6.42
N PRO A 38 3.90 -4.24 6.88
CA PRO A 38 3.24 -2.95 6.92
C PRO A 38 2.89 -2.49 5.51
N LEU A 39 1.75 -1.80 5.38
CA LEU A 39 1.34 -1.17 4.13
C LEU A 39 2.25 0.03 3.87
N ALA A 40 3.02 -0.04 2.78
CA ALA A 40 3.90 1.04 2.36
C ALA A 40 3.77 1.26 0.86
N PHE A 41 3.95 2.51 0.43
CA PHE A 41 4.03 2.82 -0.99
C PHE A 41 5.19 2.07 -1.63
N SER A 42 4.91 1.40 -2.75
CA SER A 42 5.96 0.73 -3.51
C SER A 42 7.00 1.78 -3.92
N THR A 43 8.23 1.53 -3.52
CA THR A 43 9.32 2.32 -4.04
C THR A 43 9.65 1.86 -5.47
N LYS A 44 9.38 0.62 -5.90
CA LYS A 44 9.77 0.18 -7.26
C LYS A 44 9.04 0.96 -8.36
N ILE A 45 9.79 1.39 -9.37
CA ILE A 45 9.27 2.05 -10.58
C ILE A 45 8.57 1.01 -11.44
N SER A 46 7.30 1.25 -11.77
CA SER A 46 6.58 0.49 -12.79
C SER A 46 6.58 1.28 -14.11
N ASN A 47 6.85 0.62 -15.23
CA ASN A 47 6.72 1.26 -16.54
C ASN A 47 5.28 1.73 -16.82
N ARG A 48 4.29 1.15 -16.13
CA ARG A 48 2.89 1.59 -16.19
C ARG A 48 2.65 2.94 -15.51
N SER A 49 3.50 3.34 -14.56
CA SER A 49 3.42 4.64 -13.86
C SER A 49 4.15 5.78 -14.55
N PHE A 50 4.94 5.52 -15.60
CA PHE A 50 5.79 6.52 -16.26
C PHE A 50 5.02 7.51 -17.16
N GLY A 51 3.81 7.16 -17.61
CA GLY A 51 3.04 7.99 -18.57
C GLY A 51 1.61 8.33 -18.15
N ARG A 52 1.09 7.74 -17.08
CA ARG A 52 -0.27 8.01 -16.58
C ARG A 52 -0.25 8.06 -15.05
N GLY A 53 -0.31 9.26 -14.47
CA GLY A 53 -0.48 9.42 -13.03
C GLY A 53 0.13 10.69 -12.43
N ASN A 54 0.00 10.78 -11.11
CA ASN A 54 0.53 11.86 -10.29
C ASN A 54 2.07 11.92 -10.43
N PRO A 55 2.65 13.07 -10.84
CA PRO A 55 4.11 13.24 -10.97
C PRO A 55 4.88 12.94 -9.69
N LEU A 56 4.28 13.13 -8.51
CA LEU A 56 4.90 12.81 -7.22
C LEU A 56 4.99 11.29 -7.01
N LEU A 57 3.97 10.52 -7.42
CA LEU A 57 4.03 9.06 -7.39
C LEU A 57 5.08 8.54 -8.37
N ALA A 58 5.09 9.05 -9.60
CA ALA A 58 6.07 8.66 -10.62
C ALA A 58 7.52 8.97 -10.19
N ARG A 59 7.72 10.07 -9.45
CA ARG A 59 9.03 10.49 -8.92
C ARG A 59 9.34 9.94 -7.53
N ARG A 60 8.52 9.06 -6.96
CA ARG A 60 8.71 8.46 -5.61
C ARG A 60 8.80 9.51 -4.50
N LYS A 61 8.06 10.61 -4.63
CA LYS A 61 7.98 11.70 -3.65
C LYS A 61 6.84 11.52 -2.63
N ILE A 62 5.93 10.55 -2.86
CA ILE A 62 4.93 10.16 -1.87
C ILE A 62 5.53 9.02 -1.04
N THR A 63 5.55 9.20 0.27
CA THR A 63 6.17 8.28 1.21
C THR A 63 5.40 8.34 2.53
N SER A 64 5.57 7.34 3.41
CA SER A 64 4.90 7.32 4.71
C SER A 64 5.63 8.19 5.74
N ILE A 65 4.95 8.67 6.79
CA ILE A 65 5.58 9.48 7.83
C ILE A 65 6.74 8.72 8.50
N GLU A 66 6.56 7.43 8.75
CA GLU A 66 7.59 6.58 9.36
C GLU A 66 8.85 6.49 8.50
N SER A 67 8.71 6.59 7.18
CA SER A 67 9.85 6.63 6.26
C SER A 67 10.57 7.97 6.25
N ILE A 68 9.85 9.07 6.54
CA ILE A 68 10.44 10.39 6.74
C ILE A 68 11.25 10.38 8.03
N ASP A 69 10.67 9.88 9.12
CA ASP A 69 11.33 9.80 10.43
C ASP A 69 12.63 9.01 10.36
N LYS A 70 12.60 7.82 9.73
CA LYS A 70 13.82 7.01 9.51
C LYS A 70 14.90 7.77 8.75
N ARG A 71 14.51 8.49 7.70
CA ARG A 71 15.46 9.26 6.88
C ARG A 71 16.05 10.43 7.66
N LEU A 72 15.26 11.07 8.53
CA LEU A 72 15.72 12.13 9.40
C LEU A 72 16.74 11.60 10.42
N ASP A 73 16.45 10.46 11.05
CA ASP A 73 17.36 9.80 12.00
C ASP A 73 18.71 9.43 11.35
N GLU A 74 18.69 8.91 10.13
CA GLU A 74 19.90 8.59 9.37
C GLU A 74 20.74 9.84 9.06
N LEU A 75 20.10 10.97 8.77
CA LEU A 75 20.79 12.24 8.50
C LEU A 75 21.42 12.80 9.77
N ILE A 76 20.71 12.77 10.89
CA ILE A 76 21.22 13.22 12.20
C ILE A 76 22.47 12.41 12.59
N LYS A 77 22.42 11.08 12.46
CA LYS A 77 23.54 10.18 12.77
C LYS A 77 24.79 10.41 11.91
N LYS A 78 24.63 10.91 10.68
CA LYS A 78 25.76 11.20 9.77
C LYS A 78 26.45 12.52 10.08
N CYS A 79 25.79 13.42 10.80
CA CYS A 79 26.34 14.72 11.18
C CYS A 79 27.04 14.68 12.56
N GLN A 80 26.97 13.55 13.26
CA GLN A 80 27.72 13.27 14.50
C GLN A 80 29.00 12.50 14.16
#